data_AF-A0AAW7WDA7-F1
#
_entry.id   AF-A0AAW7WDA7-F1
#
_cell.length_a   1.000
_cell.length_b   1.000
_cell.length_c   1.000
_cell.angle_alpha   90.00
_cell.angle_beta   90.00
_cell.angle_gamma   90.00
#
_symmetry.space_group_name_H-M   'P 1'
#
loop_
_entity.id
_entity.type
_entity.pdbx_description
1 polymer ?
#
loop_
_entity_poly.entity_id
_entity_poly.type
_entity_poly.pdbx_seq_one_letter_code
_entity_poly.pdbx_strand_id
1 'polypeptide(L)' 'MFLTALSLMYCIERLDTGGQWIQEICFKTEFKAFVNARTKSRATLKTYRVVHATWNQVVTVVQGAAESH' A
#
# COMPACT_ATOMS: atom_id res chain seq x y z
N MET A 1 -5.49 -14.32 -25.55
CA MET A 1 -4.13 -14.24 -24.96
C MET A 1 -4.08 -13.00 -24.06
N PHE A 2 -4.50 -13.11 -22.79
CA PHE A 2 -4.42 -12.00 -21.84
C PHE A 2 -3.09 -12.06 -21.10
N LEU A 3 -2.01 -11.71 -21.80
CA LEU A 3 -0.79 -11.24 -21.15
C LEU A 3 -0.98 -9.75 -20.86
N THR A 4 -1.92 -9.41 -19.98
CA THR A 4 -1.85 -8.10 -19.32
C THR A 4 -0.58 -8.15 -18.51
N ALA A 5 0.41 -7.39 -18.95
CA ALA A 5 1.74 -7.25 -18.39
C ALA A 5 1.80 -7.73 -16.94
N LEU A 6 2.65 -8.72 -16.66
CA LEU A 6 3.24 -8.96 -15.34
C LEU A 6 4.06 -7.72 -14.96
N SER A 7 3.39 -6.57 -14.89
CA SER A 7 3.96 -5.30 -14.55
C SER A 7 4.28 -5.44 -13.07
N LEU A 8 5.56 -5.28 -12.75
CA LEU A 8 6.12 -5.27 -11.40
C LEU A 8 5.53 -4.09 -10.62
N MET A 9 4.23 -4.14 -10.36
CA MET A 9 3.48 -3.06 -9.75
C MET A 9 3.40 -3.27 -8.26
N TYR A 10 3.48 -2.16 -7.55
CA TYR A 10 3.41 -2.06 -6.11
C TYR A 10 2.18 -1.25 -5.78
N CYS A 11 1.17 -1.94 -5.27
CA CYS A 11 -0.09 -1.35 -4.86
C CYS A 11 -0.02 -0.97 -3.40
N ILE A 12 -0.51 0.21 -3.05
CA ILE A 12 -0.69 0.58 -1.65
C ILE A 12 -2.12 0.24 -1.25
N GLU A 13 -2.25 -0.37 -0.08
CA GLU A 13 -3.53 -0.69 0.52
C GLU A 13 -3.63 -0.01 1.87
N ARG A 14 -4.81 0.51 2.18
CA ARG A 14 -5.11 1.18 3.44
C ARG A 14 -5.87 0.23 4.35
N LEU A 15 -5.50 0.20 5.62
CA LEU A 15 -6.28 -0.48 6.64
C LEU A 15 -7.54 0.34 6.92
N ASP A 16 -8.69 -0.30 6.78
CA ASP A 16 -9.98 0.27 7.12
C ASP A 16 -10.37 -0.06 8.56
N THR A 17 -11.32 0.69 9.12
CA THR A 17 -11.80 0.52 10.50
C THR A 17 -12.41 -0.87 10.74
N GLY A 18 -12.88 -1.54 9.68
CA GLY A 18 -13.37 -2.92 9.72
C GLY A 18 -12.28 -4.00 9.61
N GLY A 19 -10.99 -3.64 9.70
CA GLY A 19 -9.86 -4.58 9.60
C GLY A 19 -9.57 -5.07 8.18
N GLN A 20 -10.30 -4.56 7.18
CA GLN A 20 -10.12 -4.89 5.77
C GLN A 20 -9.04 -4.00 5.15
N TRP A 21 -8.31 -4.54 4.17
CA TRP A 21 -7.34 -3.77 3.40
C TRP A 21 -7.97 -3.34 2.08
N ILE A 22 -7.95 -2.04 1.81
CA ILE A 22 -8.54 -1.45 0.62
C ILE A 22 -7.41 -0.96 -0.27
N GLN A 23 -7.26 -1.56 -1.45
CA GLN A 23 -6.31 -1.10 -2.46
C GLN A 23 -6.69 0.28 -2.98
N GLU A 24 -5.74 1.22 -2.97
CA GLU A 24 -5.98 2.59 -3.43
C GLU A 24 -5.31 2.89 -4.77
N ILE A 25 -3.99 2.72 -4.86
CA ILE A 25 -3.21 3.12 -6.03
C ILE A 25 -2.01 2.21 -6.21
N CYS A 26 -1.63 1.96 -7.47
CA CYS A 26 -0.49 1.13 -7.83
C CYS A 26 0.58 1.92 -8.56
N PHE A 27 1.84 1.63 -8.24
CA PHE A 27 3.03 2.27 -8.80
C PHE A 27 3.92 1.26 -9.50
N LYS A 28 4.72 1.71 -10.46
CA LYS A 28 5.70 0.86 -11.16
C LYS A 28 6.90 0.44 -10.29
N THR A 29 7.15 1.12 -9.17
CA THR A 29 8.31 0.86 -8.32
C THR A 29 7.92 0.84 -6.85
N GLU A 30 8.61 -0.01 -6.08
CA GLU A 30 8.45 -0.13 -4.63
C GLU A 30 8.68 1.22 -3.94
N PHE A 31 9.76 1.92 -4.31
CA PHE A 31 10.12 3.19 -3.71
C PHE A 31 9.00 4.25 -3.84
N LYS A 32 8.37 4.36 -5.02
CA LYS A 32 7.24 5.29 -5.21
C LYS A 32 6.03 4.89 -4.38
N ALA A 33 5.72 3.59 -4.31
CA ALA A 33 4.65 3.09 -3.48
C ALA A 33 4.89 3.37 -2.00
N PHE A 34 6.11 3.12 -1.51
CA PHE A 34 6.50 3.39 -0.13
C PHE A 34 6.43 4.88 0.22
N VAL A 35 6.99 5.75 -0.60
CA VAL A 35 6.94 7.21 -0.36
C VAL A 35 5.48 7.69 -0.34
N ASN A 36 4.63 7.20 -1.25
CA ASN A 36 3.23 7.58 -1.26
C ASN A 36 2.47 7.05 -0.03
N ALA A 37 2.66 5.78 0.32
CA ALA A 37 2.08 5.17 1.52
C ALA A 37 2.50 5.93 2.79
N ARG A 38 3.78 6.32 2.90
CA ARG A 38 4.30 7.12 4.02
C ARG A 38 3.69 8.52 4.08
N THR A 39 3.60 9.21 2.95
CA THR A 39 2.98 10.54 2.90
C THR A 39 1.50 10.47 3.27
N LYS A 40 0.75 9.51 2.71
CA LYS A 40 -0.67 9.32 3.02
C LYS A 40 -0.90 8.88 4.46
N SER A 41 -0.08 7.96 4.98
CA SER A 41 -0.14 7.50 6.36
C SER A 41 0.03 8.65 7.33
N ARG A 42 0.99 9.54 7.09
CA ARG A 42 1.19 10.75 7.91
C ARG A 42 0.05 11.76 7.76
N ALA A 43 -0.49 11.94 6.56
CA ALA A 43 -1.56 12.90 6.31
C ALA A 43 -2.92 12.45 6.87
N THR A 44 -3.18 11.14 6.90
CA THR A 44 -4.48 10.58 7.28
C THR A 44 -4.48 9.88 8.64
N LEU A 45 -3.30 9.74 9.27
CA LEU A 45 -3.07 8.94 10.48
C LEU A 45 -3.50 7.47 10.36
N LYS A 46 -3.68 6.98 9.13
CA LYS A 46 -4.08 5.60 8.86
C LYS A 46 -2.87 4.73 8.56
N THR A 47 -3.02 3.44 8.80
CA THR A 47 -2.03 2.43 8.44
C THR A 47 -2.19 2.04 6.98
N TYR A 48 -1.07 1.98 6.27
CA TYR A 48 -0.99 1.54 4.89
C TYR A 48 -0.03 0.35 4.79
N ARG A 49 -0.17 -0.47 3.76
CA ARG A 49 0.81 -1.47 3.38
C ARG A 49 1.08 -1.40 1.89
N VAL A 50 2.29 -1.76 1.49
CA VAL A 50 2.68 -1.89 0.09
C VAL A 50 2.66 -3.37 -0.25
N VAL A 51 1.95 -3.72 -1.33
CA VAL A 51 1.76 -5.09 -1.80
C VAL A 51 2.24 -5.20 -3.23
N HIS A 52 2.98 -6.25 -3.54
CA HIS A 52 3.36 -6.58 -4.90
C HIS A 52 2.16 -7.18 -5.65
N ALA A 53 1.69 -6.51 -6.70
CA ALA A 53 0.47 -6.85 -7.42
C ALA A 53 0.48 -8.27 -8.00
N THR A 54 1.65 -8.75 -8.47
CA THR A 54 1.77 -10.07 -9.11
C THR A 54 1.72 -11.23 -8.12
N TRP A 55 2.26 -11.05 -6.90
CA TRP A 55 2.42 -12.14 -5.94
C TRP A 55 1.53 -11.97 -4.71
N ASN A 56 0.76 -10.87 -4.68
CA ASN A 56 0.00 -10.41 -3.52
C ASN A 56 0.84 -10.39 -2.23
N GLN A 57 2.14 -10.15 -2.37
CA GLN A 57 3.10 -10.20 -1.27
C GLN A 57 3.20 -8.84 -0.60
N VAL A 58 3.02 -8.79 0.71
CA VAL A 58 3.24 -7.57 1.49
C VAL A 58 4.75 -7.31 1.57
N VAL A 59 5.16 -6.19 0.99
CA VAL A 59 6.57 -5.77 0.95
C VAL A 59 6.92 -5.00 2.23
N THR A 60 6.03 -4.09 2.63
CA THR A 60 6.23 -3.28 3.83
C THR A 60 4.90 -2.75 4.38
N VAL A 61 4.86 -2.50 5.68
CA VAL A 61 3.73 -1.91 6.37
C VAL A 61 4.16 -0.56 6.93
N VAL A 62 3.39 0.47 6.61
CA VAL A 62 3.56 1.84 7.08
C VAL A 62 2.47 2.11 8.10
N GLN A 63 2.83 2.04 9.37
CA GLN A 63 1.91 2.36 10.46
C GLN A 63 1.60 3.86 10.46
N GLY A 64 0.31 4.19 10.52
CA GLY A 64 -0.12 5.52 10.91
C GLY A 64 0.26 5.72 12.38
N ALA A 65 0.64 6.94 12.75
CA ALA A 65 0.77 7.26 14.17
C ALA A 65 -0.62 7.08 14.80
N ALA A 66 -0.81 5.96 15.49
CA ALA A 66 -1.86 5.87 16.49
C ALA A 66 -1.47 6.91 17.55
N GLU A 67 -2.37 7.86 17.83
CA GLU A 67 -2.24 8.67 19.02
C GLU A 67 -2.08 7.70 20.20
N SER A 68 -0.86 7.63 20.73
CA SER A 68 -0.58 7.00 22.01
C SER A 68 -1.27 7.90 23.03
N HIS A 69 -2.43 7.41 23.48
CA HIS A 69 -3.30 8.01 24.48
C HIS A 69 -2.58 8.36 25.78
#